data_AF-A0A5B9W097-F1
#
_entry.id   AF-A0A5B9W097-F1
#
_cell.length_a   1.000
_cell.length_b   1.000
_cell.length_c   1.000
_cell.angle_alpha   90.00
_cell.angle_beta   90.00
_cell.angle_gamma   90.00
#
_symmetry.space_group_name_H-M   'P 1'
#
loop_
_entity.id
_entity.type
_entity.pdbx_description
1 polymer ?
#
loop_
_entity_poly.entity_id
_entity_poly.type
_entity_poly.pdbx_seq_one_letter_code
_entity_poly.pdbx_strand_id
1 'polypeptide(L)'
;MQTREETGIRPLESAEDLFETRLEAVGFIFHGNLPVAKGKGSSSAGTNLLHFARCAKLEKTGEGETKIWFRSVRVAHKHLDELLGAKKWKWCKLCEKEITQRVLDER
;
A
#
# COMPACT_ATOMS: atom_id res chain seq x y z
N MET A 1 -11.66 23.29 -7.92
CA MET A 1 -11.21 22.20 -7.02
C MET A 1 -10.23 21.37 -7.84
N GLN A 2 -8.95 21.36 -7.47
CA GLN A 2 -7.94 20.64 -8.25
C GLN A 2 -8.18 19.13 -8.12
N THR A 3 -8.51 18.52 -9.25
CA THR A 3 -8.52 17.07 -9.50
C THR A 3 -7.15 16.48 -9.18
N ARG A 4 -6.91 16.06 -7.94
CA ARG A 4 -5.74 15.26 -7.52
C ARG A 4 -5.89 13.80 -8.02
N GLU A 5 -6.16 13.61 -9.32
CA GLU A 5 -6.48 12.30 -9.92
C GLU A 5 -5.44 11.80 -10.94
N GLU A 6 -4.35 12.51 -11.22
CA GLU A 6 -3.61 12.26 -12.46
C GLU A 6 -2.69 11.01 -12.47
N THR A 7 -2.45 10.32 -11.34
CA THR A 7 -1.57 9.12 -11.36
C THR A 7 -2.09 7.90 -10.61
N GLY A 8 -3.14 8.03 -9.78
CA GLY A 8 -3.66 6.92 -8.97
C GLY A 8 -2.65 6.37 -7.95
N ILE A 9 -1.64 7.16 -7.57
CA ILE A 9 -0.63 6.87 -6.56
C ILE A 9 -0.53 8.09 -5.64
N ARG A 10 -0.67 7.89 -4.32
CA ARG A 10 -0.63 8.99 -3.32
C ARG A 10 0.11 8.54 -2.05
N PRO A 11 1.27 9.13 -1.71
CA PRO A 11 1.87 8.95 -0.38
C PRO A 11 0.90 9.45 0.70
N LEU A 12 0.81 8.74 1.82
CA LEU A 12 0.02 9.16 2.99
C LEU A 12 1.01 9.71 4.01
N GLU A 13 0.95 11.02 4.24
CA GLU A 13 1.94 11.76 5.02
C GLU A 13 1.55 11.86 6.50
N SER A 14 0.26 11.68 6.79
CA SER A 14 -0.29 11.75 8.14
C SER A 14 -1.23 10.58 8.48
N ALA A 15 -1.51 10.41 9.77
CA ALA A 15 -2.52 9.48 10.24
C ALA A 15 -3.93 9.88 9.78
N GLU A 16 -4.16 11.19 9.58
CA GLU A 16 -5.41 11.75 9.05
C GLU A 16 -5.60 11.33 7.59
N ASP A 17 -4.57 11.45 6.74
CA ASP A 17 -4.64 10.99 5.35
C ASP A 17 -4.98 9.50 5.26
N LEU A 18 -4.38 8.69 6.14
CA LEU A 18 -4.67 7.27 6.24
C LEU A 18 -6.13 7.04 6.65
N PHE A 19 -6.62 7.76 7.66
CA PHE A 19 -8.00 7.63 8.12
C PHE A 19 -9.01 8.02 7.04
N GLU A 20 -8.80 9.13 6.35
CA GLU A 20 -9.64 9.57 5.22
C GLU A 20 -9.65 8.51 4.11
N THR A 21 -8.48 8.02 3.71
CA THR A 21 -8.37 6.96 2.69
C THR A 21 -9.11 5.69 3.09
N ARG A 22 -9.06 5.33 4.39
CA ARG A 22 -9.76 4.16 4.92
C ARG A 22 -11.28 4.38 4.91
N LEU A 23 -11.75 5.58 5.23
CA LEU A 23 -13.18 5.95 5.17
C LEU A 23 -13.72 5.89 3.74
N GLU A 24 -12.95 6.36 2.76
CA GLU A 24 -13.31 6.25 1.35
C GLU A 24 -13.45 4.78 0.91
N ALA A 25 -12.73 3.86 1.59
CA ALA A 25 -12.77 2.43 1.35
C ALA A 25 -12.44 2.00 -0.09
N VAL A 26 -11.72 2.86 -0.83
CA VAL A 26 -11.31 2.63 -2.22
C VAL A 26 -9.80 2.38 -2.30
N GLY A 27 -9.42 1.42 -3.13
CA GLY A 27 -8.02 1.17 -3.47
C GLY A 27 -7.25 0.37 -2.44
N PHE A 28 -5.93 0.55 -2.47
CA PHE A 28 -4.95 -0.27 -1.78
C PHE A 28 -3.96 0.60 -1.04
N ILE A 29 -3.51 0.16 0.12
CA ILE A 29 -2.55 0.87 0.96
C ILE A 29 -1.36 -0.05 1.18
N PHE A 30 -0.22 0.36 0.64
CA PHE A 30 1.06 -0.20 1.01
C PHE A 30 1.51 0.42 2.33
N HIS A 31 2.12 -0.39 3.18
CA HIS A 31 2.98 0.12 4.23
C HIS A 31 4.28 -0.71 4.26
N GLY A 32 5.38 -0.06 4.62
CA GLY A 32 6.67 -0.73 4.75
C GLY A 32 7.86 0.20 4.77
N ASN A 33 9.04 -0.38 4.62
CA ASN A 33 10.30 0.35 4.60
C ASN A 33 10.78 0.45 3.16
N LEU A 34 10.73 1.66 2.62
CA LEU A 34 11.36 1.95 1.34
C LEU A 34 12.89 2.01 1.54
N PRO A 35 13.70 1.50 0.60
CA PRO A 35 15.13 1.68 0.63
C PRO A 35 15.44 3.17 0.41
N VAL A 36 15.56 3.94 1.49
CA VAL A 36 16.04 5.31 1.43
C VAL A 36 17.51 5.25 1.01
N ALA A 37 17.84 5.84 -0.13
CA ALA A 37 19.21 6.02 -0.56
C ALA A 37 19.96 6.82 0.53
N LYS A 38 20.88 6.16 1.24
CA LYS A 38 21.74 6.67 2.34
C LYS A 38 21.11 6.65 3.74
N GLY A 39 21.14 5.48 4.37
CA GLY A 39 21.10 5.40 5.83
C GLY A 39 21.28 3.97 6.31
N LYS A 40 22.32 3.71 7.11
CA LYS A 40 22.49 2.43 7.85
C LYS A 40 21.40 2.33 8.91
N GLY A 41 20.18 1.98 8.51
CA GLY A 41 19.08 1.61 9.39
C GLY A 41 18.74 0.14 9.15
N SER A 42 18.68 -0.66 10.22
CA SER A 42 18.30 -2.07 10.15
C SER A 42 16.89 -2.21 9.56
N SER A 43 16.81 -2.56 8.29
CA SER A 43 15.57 -2.89 7.60
C SER A 43 15.05 -4.22 8.15
N SER A 44 14.13 -4.15 9.12
CA SER A 44 13.37 -5.32 9.57
C SER A 44 12.67 -5.95 8.37
N ALA A 45 13.04 -7.18 8.04
CA ALA A 45 12.61 -7.92 6.85
C ALA A 45 11.12 -8.35 6.86
N GLY A 46 10.29 -7.76 7.74
CA GLY A 46 8.90 -8.15 7.97
C GLY A 46 7.81 -7.25 7.38
N THR A 47 8.13 -6.04 6.91
CA THR A 47 7.16 -4.91 6.96
C THR A 47 6.55 -4.43 5.64
N ASN A 48 7.01 -4.89 4.46
CA ASN A 48 6.46 -4.45 3.17
C ASN A 48 5.18 -5.21 2.80
N LEU A 49 4.02 -4.65 3.18
CA LEU A 49 2.72 -5.25 2.94
C LEU A 49 1.81 -4.34 2.12
N LEU A 50 1.05 -4.95 1.21
CA LEU A 50 -0.05 -4.29 0.50
C LEU A 50 -1.39 -4.77 1.07
N HIS A 51 -2.25 -3.81 1.39
CA HIS A 51 -3.56 -4.02 2.00
C HIS A 51 -4.65 -3.41 1.12
N PHE A 52 -5.89 -3.90 1.22
CA PHE A 52 -7.05 -3.08 0.87
C PHE A 52 -7.19 -1.93 1.85
N ALA A 53 -7.69 -0.78 1.39
CA ALA A 53 -7.95 0.37 2.26
C ALA A 53 -8.84 0.00 3.47
N ARG A 54 -9.82 -0.90 3.28
CA ARG A 54 -10.69 -1.37 4.37
C ARG A 54 -10.10 -2.45 5.29
N CYS A 55 -8.83 -2.85 5.08
CA CYS A 55 -8.26 -3.94 5.86
C CYS A 55 -8.15 -3.56 7.34
N ALA A 56 -8.77 -4.35 8.22
CA ALA A 56 -8.71 -4.14 9.67
C ALA A 56 -7.28 -4.22 10.25
N LYS A 57 -6.32 -4.82 9.53
CA LYS A 57 -4.92 -4.87 9.97
C LYS A 57 -4.16 -3.57 9.75
N LEU A 58 -4.71 -2.61 8.99
CA LEU A 58 -4.07 -1.31 8.80
C LEU A 58 -3.94 -0.51 10.11
N GLU A 59 -4.83 -0.74 11.07
CA GLU A 59 -4.80 -0.10 12.41
C GLU A 59 -3.61 -0.51 13.26
N LYS A 60 -2.97 -1.63 12.90
CA LYS A 60 -1.83 -2.17 13.63
C LYS A 60 -0.50 -1.82 12.95
N THR A 61 -0.54 -1.01 11.89
CA THR A 61 0.67 -0.61 11.15
C THR A 61 1.39 0.50 11.91
N GLY A 62 2.71 0.44 11.91
CA GLY A 62 3.52 1.37 12.70
C GLY A 62 3.50 2.78 12.11
N GLU A 63 3.53 3.81 12.95
CA GLU A 63 3.61 5.20 12.49
C GLU A 63 4.91 5.50 11.73
N GLY A 64 6.00 4.80 12.03
CA GLY A 64 7.30 4.96 11.35
C GLY A 64 7.42 4.31 9.97
N GLU A 65 6.40 3.59 9.49
CA GLU A 65 6.41 2.95 8.18
C GLU A 65 5.86 3.89 7.10
N THR A 66 6.51 3.90 5.93
CA THR A 66 6.03 4.64 4.77
C THR A 66 4.72 4.06 4.30
N LYS A 67 3.72 4.90 4.05
CA LYS A 67 2.39 4.50 3.57
C LYS A 67 2.10 5.11 2.21
N ILE A 68 1.62 4.30 1.27
CA ILE A 68 1.30 4.74 -0.09
C ILE A 68 -0.06 4.16 -0.47
N TRP A 69 -0.97 5.03 -0.88
CA TRP A 69 -2.24 4.64 -1.47
C TRP A 69 -2.13 4.45 -2.99
N PHE A 70 -2.87 3.47 -3.50
CA PHE A 70 -3.01 3.14 -4.90
C PHE A 70 -4.47 2.97 -5.28
N ARG A 71 -4.88 3.57 -6.40
CA ARG A 71 -6.24 3.47 -6.93
C ARG A 71 -6.61 2.05 -7.37
N SER A 72 -5.67 1.30 -7.94
CA SER A 72 -5.89 -0.06 -8.45
C SER A 72 -4.74 -1.00 -8.14
N VAL A 73 -5.02 -2.31 -8.18
CA VAL A 73 -4.02 -3.35 -7.96
C VAL A 73 -2.93 -3.33 -9.03
N ARG A 74 -3.29 -3.03 -10.29
CA ARG A 74 -2.34 -2.98 -11.41
C ARG A 74 -1.31 -1.88 -11.19
N VAL A 75 -1.77 -0.70 -10.74
CA VAL A 75 -0.89 0.44 -10.43
C VAL A 75 0.00 0.10 -9.25
N ALA A 76 -0.56 -0.48 -8.17
CA ALA A 76 0.22 -0.89 -7.00
C ALA A 76 1.31 -1.90 -7.37
N HIS A 77 0.98 -2.93 -8.15
CA HIS A 77 1.91 -4.00 -8.51
C HIS A 77 3.07 -3.45 -9.36
N LYS A 78 2.76 -2.67 -10.41
CA LYS A 78 3.79 -2.05 -11.25
C LYS A 78 4.72 -1.17 -10.43
N HIS A 79 4.15 -0.28 -9.61
CA HIS A 79 4.93 0.68 -8.85
C HIS A 79 5.80 0.01 -7.77
N LEU A 80 5.24 -0.95 -7.03
CA LEU A 80 5.99 -1.65 -5.97
C LEU A 80 7.07 -2.57 -6.55
N ASP A 81 6.85 -3.20 -7.70
CA ASP A 81 7.88 -3.99 -8.38
C ASP A 81 9.02 -3.11 -8.90
N GLU A 82 8.72 -1.94 -9.45
CA GLU A 82 9.72 -0.94 -9.87
C GLU A 82 10.51 -0.40 -8.67
N LEU A 83 9.84 -0.13 -7.55
CA LEU A 83 10.42 0.53 -6.37
C LEU A 83 11.21 -0.42 -5.45
N LEU A 84 10.68 -1.62 -5.21
CA LEU A 84 11.23 -2.58 -4.25
C LEU A 84 11.83 -3.81 -4.92
N GLY A 85 11.42 -4.12 -6.16
CA GLY A 85 11.72 -5.37 -6.84
C GLY A 85 10.62 -6.42 -6.65
N ALA A 86 10.42 -7.23 -7.69
CA ALA A 86 9.50 -8.37 -7.63
C ALA A 86 9.85 -9.28 -6.44
N LYS A 87 8.83 -9.70 -5.68
CA LYS A 87 8.92 -10.52 -4.44
C LYS A 87 9.47 -9.81 -3.19
N LYS A 88 9.67 -8.48 -3.22
CA LYS A 88 10.15 -7.70 -2.05
C LYS A 88 9.01 -7.02 -1.26
N TRP A 89 7.78 -7.24 -1.69
CA TRP A 89 6.55 -6.89 -1.00
C TRP A 89 5.57 -8.07 -1.13
N LYS A 90 4.57 -8.13 -0.26
CA LYS A 90 3.55 -9.18 -0.28
C LYS A 90 2.20 -8.63 0.09
N TRP A 91 1.14 -9.35 -0.26
CA TRP A 91 -0.19 -9.05 0.25
C TRP A 91 -0.28 -9.34 1.74
N CYS A 92 -1.11 -8.57 2.44
CA CYS A 92 -1.59 -9.00 3.74
C CYS A 92 -2.32 -10.34 3.59
N LYS A 93 -2.04 -11.32 4.45
CA LYS A 93 -2.72 -12.64 4.44
C LYS A 93 -4.26 -12.57 4.45
N LEU A 94 -4.84 -11.50 5.00
CA LEU A 94 -6.29 -11.29 4.96
C LEU A 94 -6.74 -10.80 3.59
N CYS A 95 -6.06 -9.79 3.04
CA CYS A 95 -6.38 -9.23 1.73
C CYS A 95 -6.07 -10.21 0.59
N GLU A 96 -5.03 -11.04 0.72
CA GLU A 96 -4.64 -12.07 -0.25
C GLU A 96 -5.82 -12.97 -0.60
N LYS A 97 -6.62 -13.38 0.39
CA LYS A 97 -7.83 -14.19 0.18
C LYS A 97 -8.94 -13.45 -0.56
N GLU A 98 -9.09 -12.14 -0.33
CA GLU A 98 -10.12 -11.30 -0.97
C GLU A 98 -9.74 -10.92 -2.42
N ILE A 99 -8.45 -10.81 -2.73
CA ILE A 99 -7.94 -10.39 -4.05
C ILE A 99 -8.07 -11.51 -5.06
N THR A 100 -7.86 -12.77 -4.65
CA THR A 100 -7.96 -13.90 -5.56
C THR A 100 -9.36 -14.01 -6.17
N GLN A 101 -10.42 -13.62 -5.44
CA GLN A 101 -11.77 -13.58 -6.01
C GLN A 101 -11.98 -12.38 -6.95
N ARG A 102 -11.63 -11.16 -6.53
CA ARG A 102 -11.89 -9.94 -7.33
C ARG A 102 -11.06 -9.86 -8.63
N VAL A 103 -9.81 -10.32 -8.61
CA VAL A 103 -8.95 -10.35 -9.81
C VAL A 103 -9.41 -11.42 -10.81
N LEU A 104 -10.11 -12.47 -10.36
CA LEU A 104 -10.71 -13.49 -11.24
C LEU A 104 -12.03 -13.02 -11.86
N ASP A 105 -12.77 -12.11 -11.19
CA ASP A 105 -14.03 -11.55 -11.68
C ASP A 105 -13.86 -10.35 -12.63
N GLU A 106 -12.71 -9.66 -12.63
CA GLU A 106 -12.36 -8.64 -13.64
C GLU A 106 -11.85 -9.31 -14.95
N ARG A 107 -12.78 -9.92 -15.71
CA ARG A 107 -12.57 -10.31 -17.11
C ARG A 107 -12.88 -9.17 -18.07
#